data_AF-A0A147HZJ2-F1
#
_entry.id   AF-A0A147HZJ2-F1
#
_cell.length_a   1.000
_cell.length_b   1.000
_cell.length_c   1.000
_cell.angle_alpha   90.00
_cell.angle_beta   90.00
_cell.angle_gamma   90.00
#
_symmetry.space_group_name_H-M   'P 1'
#
loop_
_entity.id
_entity.type
_entity.pdbx_description
1 polymer ?
#
loop_
_entity_poly.entity_id
_entity_poly.type
_entity_poly.pdbx_seq_one_letter_code
_entity_poly.pdbx_strand_id
1 'polypeptide(L)'
;MEDILASIKRVIKEGDTPAPRRAAPSPRAEEQAASDAILELNEPLSPAPPPPSPTPAPILSAEAFEERLAAAIAPPPPPSPPVAAPVEAPEDRRPPTPIMPPPAIDVDDANETPVVSPATVEAARGALGALSRLVVKPEPESDGTLEGLVRDMLRPMLSEWLDQNLPRLVEQMVAREIAKITSAKG
;
A
#
# COMPACT_ATOMS: atom_id res chain seq x y z
N MET A 1 -8.47 54.91 20.62
CA MET A 1 -8.86 53.48 20.71
C MET A 1 -10.21 53.24 20.01
N GLU A 2 -11.07 54.26 19.95
CA GLU A 2 -12.40 54.20 19.33
C GLU A 2 -12.35 54.25 17.78
N ASP A 3 -11.32 54.89 17.20
CA ASP A 3 -11.12 54.99 15.75
C ASP A 3 -10.81 53.64 15.08
N ILE A 4 -10.10 52.76 15.79
CA ILE A 4 -9.76 51.41 15.29
C ILE A 4 -11.04 50.56 15.17
N LEU A 5 -11.92 50.64 16.17
CA LEU A 5 -13.19 49.93 16.17
C LEU A 5 -14.18 50.49 15.14
N ALA A 6 -14.17 51.81 14.92
CA ALA A 6 -14.95 52.46 13.87
C ALA A 6 -14.48 52.04 12.46
N SER A 7 -13.17 51.92 12.25
CA SER A 7 -12.57 51.49 10.99
C SER A 7 -12.93 50.04 10.64
N ILE A 8 -12.80 49.11 11.60
CA ILE A 8 -13.17 47.70 11.40
C ILE A 8 -14.68 47.57 11.13
N LYS A 9 -15.52 48.32 11.86
CA LYS A 9 -16.97 48.32 11.65
C LYS A 9 -17.37 48.87 10.27
N ARG A 10 -16.63 49.86 9.74
CA ARG A 10 -16.85 50.39 8.39
C ARG A 10 -16.48 49.35 7.32
N VAL A 11 -15.35 48.67 7.46
CA VAL A 11 -14.89 47.63 6.52
C VAL A 11 -15.85 46.43 6.47
N ILE A 12 -16.42 46.04 7.62
CA ILE A 12 -17.40 44.95 7.68
C ILE A 12 -18.76 45.37 7.11
N LYS A 13 -19.20 46.62 7.33
CA LYS A 13 -20.46 47.15 6.79
C LYS A 13 -20.42 47.40 5.28
N GLU A 14 -19.24 47.74 4.75
CA GLU A 14 -18.99 47.99 3.33
C GLU A 14 -18.46 46.73 2.61
N GLY A 15 -18.76 45.55 3.17
CA GLY A 15 -18.36 44.26 2.62
C GLY A 15 -18.63 44.18 1.11
N ASP A 16 -17.56 43.81 0.40
CA ASP A 16 -17.53 43.47 -1.01
C ASP A 16 -17.54 44.65 -2.01
N THR A 17 -16.37 45.25 -2.23
CA THR A 17 -16.07 45.88 -3.52
C THR A 17 -15.12 44.97 -4.29
N PRO A 18 -15.57 44.34 -5.40
CA PRO A 18 -14.69 43.53 -6.21
C PRO A 18 -13.65 44.42 -6.88
N ALA A 19 -12.38 44.19 -6.57
CA ALA A 19 -11.25 44.75 -7.30
C ALA A 19 -11.33 44.36 -8.80
N PRO A 20 -10.84 45.20 -9.73
CA PRO A 20 -10.84 44.86 -11.15
C PRO A 20 -10.05 43.57 -11.37
N ARG A 21 -10.73 42.57 -11.95
CA ARG A 21 -10.16 41.28 -12.32
C ARG A 21 -8.95 41.49 -13.22
N ARG A 22 -7.76 41.39 -12.63
CA ARG A 22 -6.55 41.04 -13.37
C ARG A 22 -6.85 39.70 -14.03
N ALA A 23 -6.75 39.64 -15.36
CA ALA A 23 -6.96 38.40 -16.10
C ALA A 23 -6.15 37.28 -15.44
N ALA A 24 -6.84 36.30 -14.86
CA ALA A 24 -6.22 35.13 -14.31
C ALA A 24 -5.51 34.39 -15.46
N PRO A 25 -4.33 33.79 -15.24
CA PRO A 25 -3.82 32.79 -16.17
C PRO A 25 -4.93 31.75 -16.38
N SER A 26 -5.19 31.39 -17.63
CA SER A 26 -6.22 30.38 -17.92
C SER A 26 -5.86 29.08 -17.18
N PRO A 27 -6.82 28.40 -16.52
CA PRO A 27 -6.56 27.17 -15.77
C PRO A 27 -5.95 26.06 -16.65
N ARG A 28 -6.13 26.15 -17.96
CA ARG A 28 -5.54 25.24 -18.94
C ARG A 28 -4.01 25.34 -19.07
N ALA A 29 -3.42 26.50 -18.77
CA ALA A 29 -1.97 26.69 -18.87
C ALA A 29 -1.21 26.13 -17.66
N GLU A 30 -1.82 26.13 -16.47
CA GLU A 30 -1.23 25.59 -15.24
C GLU A 30 -1.32 24.05 -15.20
N GLU A 31 -2.39 23.47 -15.75
CA GLU A 31 -2.59 22.02 -15.86
C GLU A 31 -1.60 21.36 -16.83
N GLN A 32 -1.18 22.10 -17.86
CA GLN A 32 -0.17 21.67 -18.84
C GLN A 32 1.26 21.74 -18.29
N ALA A 33 1.57 22.73 -17.46
CA ALA A 33 2.85 22.82 -16.77
C ALA A 33 2.99 21.77 -15.63
N ALA A 34 1.86 21.40 -15.00
CA ALA A 34 1.83 20.34 -14.00
C ALA A 34 2.03 18.94 -14.60
N SER A 35 1.58 18.71 -15.85
CA SER A 35 1.79 17.43 -16.54
C SER A 35 3.24 17.21 -16.97
N ASP A 36 3.97 18.26 -17.38
CA ASP A 36 5.41 18.20 -17.65
C ASP A 36 6.26 17.95 -16.37
N ALA A 37 5.71 18.22 -15.19
CA ALA A 37 6.38 17.99 -13.90
C ALA A 37 6.05 16.63 -13.25
N ILE A 38 5.09 15.88 -13.81
CA ILE A 38 4.82 14.51 -13.40
C ILE A 38 5.87 13.63 -14.09
N LEU A 39 6.76 13.01 -13.31
CA LEU A 39 7.69 12.00 -13.84
C LEU A 39 6.88 10.91 -14.56
N GLU A 40 7.05 10.81 -15.88
CA GLU A 40 6.48 9.71 -16.66
C GLU A 40 7.11 8.39 -16.18
N LEU A 41 6.30 7.51 -15.58
CA LEU A 41 6.72 6.23 -15.00
C LEU A 41 7.35 5.25 -16.02
N ASN A 42 7.44 5.65 -17.29
CA ASN A 42 8.03 4.90 -18.40
C ASN A 42 9.46 5.37 -18.75
N GLU A 43 10.01 6.36 -18.03
CA GLU A 43 11.42 6.74 -18.16
C GLU A 43 12.32 5.64 -17.55
N PRO A 44 13.25 5.03 -18.32
CA PRO A 44 14.12 4.00 -17.79
C PRO A 44 15.07 4.62 -16.77
N LEU A 45 14.88 4.28 -15.50
CA LEU A 45 15.78 4.64 -14.41
C LEU A 45 17.21 4.18 -14.77
N SER A 46 18.13 5.13 -14.96
CA SER A 46 19.52 4.83 -15.29
C SER A 46 20.10 3.88 -14.23
N PRO A 47 20.63 2.69 -14.60
CA PRO A 47 21.01 1.69 -13.62
C PRO A 47 22.19 2.21 -12.77
N ALA A 48 21.97 2.24 -11.45
CA ALA A 48 23.02 2.50 -10.48
C ALA A 48 24.18 1.49 -10.64
N PRO A 49 25.44 1.87 -10.34
CA PRO A 49 26.55 0.92 -10.34
C PRO A 49 26.26 -0.25 -9.40
N PRO A 50 26.62 -1.49 -9.77
CA PRO A 50 26.26 -2.68 -9.01
C PRO A 50 26.87 -2.62 -7.59
N PRO A 51 26.14 -3.05 -6.56
CA PRO A 51 26.71 -3.21 -5.22
C PRO A 51 27.84 -4.26 -5.25
N PRO A 52 28.84 -4.18 -4.35
CA PRO A 52 29.87 -5.21 -4.26
C PRO A 52 29.21 -6.58 -4.04
N SER A 53 29.64 -7.58 -4.81
CA SER A 53 29.09 -8.92 -4.75
C SER A 53 29.22 -9.49 -3.32
N PRO A 54 28.14 -10.03 -2.73
CA PRO A 54 28.26 -10.72 -1.45
C PRO A 54 29.11 -11.98 -1.66
N THR A 55 30.19 -12.12 -0.89
CA THR A 55 30.88 -13.41 -0.74
C THR A 55 29.85 -14.42 -0.25
N PRO A 56 29.63 -15.55 -0.94
CA PRO A 56 28.62 -16.51 -0.52
C PRO A 56 29.03 -17.09 0.84
N ALA A 57 28.19 -16.87 1.86
CA ALA A 57 28.23 -17.69 3.06
C ALA A 57 27.95 -19.15 2.66
N PRO A 58 28.58 -20.15 3.30
CA PRO A 58 28.36 -21.55 2.95
C PRO A 58 26.87 -21.87 3.17
N ILE A 59 26.19 -22.13 2.06
CA ILE A 59 24.79 -22.56 2.07
C ILE A 59 24.80 -23.98 2.62
N LEU A 60 24.17 -24.21 3.77
CA LEU A 60 23.90 -25.57 4.23
C LEU A 60 22.97 -26.23 3.20
N SER A 61 23.41 -27.33 2.59
CA SER A 61 22.64 -28.08 1.61
C SER A 61 21.31 -28.54 2.21
N ALA A 62 20.23 -28.48 1.42
CA ALA A 62 18.91 -28.93 1.83
C ALA A 62 18.91 -30.39 2.34
N GLU A 63 19.77 -31.25 1.81
CA GLU A 63 19.95 -32.63 2.26
C GLU A 63 20.42 -32.72 3.73
N ALA A 64 21.32 -31.83 4.17
CA ALA A 64 21.83 -31.81 5.55
C ALA A 64 20.80 -31.27 6.54
N PHE A 65 19.86 -30.44 6.07
CA PHE A 65 18.75 -29.93 6.86
C PHE A 65 17.63 -30.98 6.98
N GLU A 66 17.33 -31.71 5.91
CA GLU A 66 16.35 -32.80 5.93
C GLU A 66 16.80 -34.00 6.77
N GLU A 67 18.08 -34.37 6.76
CA GLU A 67 18.60 -35.51 7.55
C GLU A 67 18.46 -35.28 9.07
N ARG A 68 18.61 -34.03 9.53
CA ARG A 68 18.39 -33.64 10.93
C ARG A 68 16.93 -33.59 11.33
N LEU A 69 16.03 -33.26 10.40
CA LEU A 69 14.59 -33.22 10.65
C LEU A 69 13.98 -34.63 10.61
N ALA A 70 14.49 -35.51 9.74
CA ALA A 70 14.05 -36.90 9.59
C ALA A 70 14.41 -37.77 10.81
N ALA A 71 15.60 -37.59 11.39
CA ALA A 71 16.02 -38.35 12.59
C ALA A 71 15.22 -38.00 13.86
N ALA A 72 14.57 -36.83 13.90
CA ALA A 72 13.81 -36.37 15.06
C ALA A 72 12.35 -36.86 15.10
N ILE A 73 11.82 -37.38 13.99
CA ILE A 73 10.38 -37.69 13.82
C ILE A 73 10.10 -39.20 13.65
N ALA A 74 11.11 -40.06 13.54
CA ALA A 74 10.88 -41.50 13.35
C ALA A 74 10.34 -42.20 14.63
N PRO A 75 9.19 -42.90 14.56
CA PRO A 75 8.71 -43.75 15.66
C PRO A 75 9.50 -45.07 15.75
N PRO A 76 9.62 -45.71 16.93
CA PRO A 76 10.28 -47.02 17.05
C PRO A 76 9.52 -48.10 16.25
N PRO A 77 10.21 -49.11 15.69
CA PRO A 77 9.59 -50.06 14.75
C PRO A 77 8.55 -50.96 15.46
N PRO A 78 7.37 -51.20 14.86
CA PRO A 78 6.38 -52.15 15.39
C PRO A 78 6.77 -53.62 15.10
N PRO A 79 6.26 -54.61 15.88
CA PRO A 79 6.49 -56.02 15.61
C PRO A 79 5.73 -56.50 14.36
N SER A 80 6.38 -57.35 13.55
CA SER A 80 5.89 -57.84 12.27
C SER A 80 4.60 -58.68 12.38
N PRO A 81 3.57 -58.42 11.55
CA PRO A 81 2.43 -59.34 11.36
C PRO A 81 2.67 -60.32 10.19
N PRO A 82 1.89 -61.43 10.13
CA PRO A 82 2.23 -62.62 9.33
C PRO A 82 1.87 -62.48 7.85
N VAL A 83 2.59 -63.26 7.04
CA VAL A 83 2.48 -63.39 5.58
C VAL A 83 1.04 -63.69 5.14
N ALA A 84 0.51 -62.89 4.19
CA ALA A 84 -0.65 -63.23 3.37
C ALA A 84 -0.23 -63.20 1.88
N ALA A 85 -0.58 -64.26 1.16
CA ALA A 85 -0.14 -64.59 -0.18
C ALA A 85 -0.78 -63.72 -1.30
N PRO A 86 -0.20 -63.69 -2.52
CA PRO A 86 -0.61 -62.81 -3.62
C PRO A 86 -1.86 -63.33 -4.35
N VAL A 87 -2.75 -62.44 -4.78
CA VAL A 87 -3.84 -62.74 -5.73
C VAL A 87 -3.79 -61.73 -6.88
N GLU A 88 -3.80 -62.29 -8.09
CA GLU A 88 -3.52 -61.71 -9.41
C GLU A 88 -4.55 -60.66 -9.89
N ALA A 89 -4.07 -59.75 -10.74
CA ALA A 89 -4.84 -58.78 -11.50
C ALA A 89 -5.44 -59.40 -12.79
N PRO A 90 -6.60 -58.92 -13.27
CA PRO A 90 -6.96 -59.01 -14.67
C PRO A 90 -6.73 -57.66 -15.38
N GLU A 91 -5.84 -57.66 -16.38
CA GLU A 91 -5.76 -56.63 -17.41
C GLU A 91 -7.05 -56.61 -18.23
N ASP A 92 -7.72 -55.45 -18.33
CA ASP A 92 -8.73 -55.21 -19.37
C ASP A 92 -8.26 -54.08 -20.29
N ARG A 93 -7.79 -54.47 -21.47
CA ARG A 93 -7.40 -53.60 -22.58
C ARG A 93 -8.65 -53.01 -23.23
N ARG A 94 -8.94 -51.73 -22.98
CA ARG A 94 -9.88 -50.96 -23.82
C ARG A 94 -9.23 -50.51 -25.14
N PRO A 95 -9.92 -50.58 -26.31
CA PRO A 95 -9.41 -50.07 -27.58
C PRO A 95 -9.40 -48.52 -27.60
N PRO A 96 -8.57 -47.87 -28.44
CA PRO A 96 -8.52 -46.42 -28.54
C PRO A 96 -9.79 -45.87 -29.21
N THR A 97 -10.45 -44.92 -28.55
CA THR A 97 -11.57 -44.15 -29.09
C THR A 97 -11.08 -43.18 -30.19
N PRO A 98 -11.82 -42.95 -31.29
CA PRO A 98 -11.45 -41.96 -32.31
C PRO A 98 -11.33 -40.55 -31.73
N ILE A 99 -10.25 -39.84 -32.05
CA ILE A 99 -10.04 -38.42 -31.71
C ILE A 99 -10.97 -37.59 -32.61
N MET A 100 -11.94 -36.90 -31.99
CA MET A 100 -12.75 -35.87 -32.64
C MET A 100 -11.95 -34.55 -32.72
N PRO A 101 -12.04 -33.75 -33.80
CA PRO A 101 -11.36 -32.45 -33.85
C PRO A 101 -11.88 -31.51 -32.74
N PRO A 102 -11.04 -30.61 -32.21
CA PRO A 102 -11.47 -29.67 -31.19
C PRO A 102 -12.55 -28.74 -31.75
N PRO A 103 -13.60 -28.38 -30.97
CA PRO A 103 -14.51 -27.34 -31.40
C PRO A 103 -13.75 -26.02 -31.55
N ALA A 104 -14.03 -25.29 -32.63
CA ALA A 104 -13.58 -23.91 -32.78
C ALA A 104 -14.06 -23.10 -31.58
N ILE A 105 -13.16 -22.32 -30.97
CA ILE A 105 -13.51 -21.42 -29.87
C ILE A 105 -14.23 -20.22 -30.49
N ASP A 106 -15.55 -20.19 -30.36
CA ASP A 106 -16.32 -18.96 -30.48
C ASP A 106 -16.09 -18.15 -29.20
N VAL A 107 -15.42 -17.00 -29.33
CA VAL A 107 -15.24 -16.05 -28.22
C VAL A 107 -16.55 -15.27 -28.07
N ASP A 108 -17.52 -15.89 -27.42
CA ASP A 108 -18.77 -15.26 -27.01
C ASP A 108 -18.57 -14.61 -25.63
N ASP A 109 -18.28 -13.31 -25.64
CA ASP A 109 -18.13 -12.41 -24.48
C ASP A 109 -19.48 -12.12 -23.79
N ALA A 110 -20.36 -13.13 -23.66
CA ALA A 110 -21.69 -12.96 -23.09
C ALA A 110 -22.12 -14.08 -22.12
N ASN A 111 -21.24 -15.06 -21.85
CA ASN A 111 -21.52 -16.12 -20.88
C ASN A 111 -20.33 -16.37 -19.95
N GLU A 112 -19.93 -15.35 -19.19
CA GLU A 112 -19.13 -15.59 -17.98
C GLU A 112 -19.98 -16.37 -16.98
N THR A 113 -19.93 -17.69 -17.04
CA THR A 113 -20.40 -18.52 -15.94
C THR A 113 -19.62 -18.09 -14.70
N PRO A 114 -20.29 -17.61 -13.63
CA PRO A 114 -19.60 -17.12 -12.45
C PRO A 114 -18.73 -18.24 -11.87
N VAL A 115 -17.43 -18.00 -11.83
CA VAL A 115 -16.40 -18.95 -11.35
C VAL A 115 -16.62 -19.32 -9.87
N VAL A 116 -17.42 -18.52 -9.16
CA VAL A 116 -17.67 -18.65 -7.73
C VAL A 116 -19.16 -18.81 -7.45
N SER A 117 -19.51 -19.71 -6.52
CA SER A 117 -20.90 -19.91 -6.11
C SER A 117 -21.47 -18.67 -5.39
N PRO A 118 -22.79 -18.39 -5.53
CA PRO A 118 -23.43 -17.26 -4.84
C PRO A 118 -23.32 -17.37 -3.31
N ALA A 119 -23.38 -18.60 -2.77
CA ALA A 119 -23.21 -18.86 -1.34
C ALA A 119 -21.81 -18.50 -0.85
N THR A 120 -20.76 -18.76 -1.64
CA THR A 120 -19.39 -18.36 -1.31
C THR A 120 -19.25 -16.83 -1.29
N VAL A 121 -19.88 -16.13 -2.24
CA VAL A 121 -19.87 -14.66 -2.26
C VAL A 121 -20.59 -14.08 -1.05
N GLU A 122 -21.73 -14.65 -0.66
CA GLU A 122 -22.48 -14.22 0.52
C GLU A 122 -21.71 -14.49 1.83
N ALA A 123 -21.08 -15.67 1.95
CA ALA A 123 -20.21 -16.00 3.07
C ALA A 123 -19.00 -15.06 3.16
N ALA A 124 -18.36 -14.73 2.03
CA ALA A 124 -17.23 -13.80 1.97
C ALA A 124 -17.66 -12.38 2.38
N ARG A 125 -18.82 -11.90 1.92
CA ARG A 125 -19.38 -10.60 2.35
C ARG A 125 -19.69 -10.58 3.85
N GLY A 126 -20.23 -11.68 4.40
CA GLY A 126 -20.48 -11.82 5.84
C GLY A 126 -19.19 -11.78 6.67
N ALA A 127 -18.16 -12.53 6.26
CA ALA A 127 -16.87 -12.58 6.94
C ALA A 127 -16.11 -11.24 6.89
N LEU A 128 -16.10 -10.56 5.73
CA LEU A 128 -15.51 -9.23 5.59
C LEU A 128 -16.27 -8.18 6.40
N GLY A 129 -17.61 -8.26 6.45
CA GLY A 129 -18.44 -7.39 7.28
C GLY A 129 -18.18 -7.57 8.78
N ALA A 130 -17.98 -8.82 9.23
CA ALA A 130 -17.61 -9.11 10.61
C ALA A 130 -16.21 -8.59 10.95
N LEU A 131 -15.25 -8.74 10.03
CA LEU A 131 -13.89 -8.23 10.20
C LEU A 131 -13.87 -6.70 10.27
N SER A 132 -14.63 -6.01 9.42
CA SER A 132 -14.75 -4.54 9.45
C SER A 132 -15.26 -4.02 10.80
N ARG A 133 -16.21 -4.72 11.42
CA ARG A 133 -16.74 -4.39 12.76
C ARG A 133 -15.73 -4.63 13.89
N LEU A 134 -14.77 -5.54 13.69
CA LEU A 134 -13.73 -5.83 14.68
C LEU A 134 -12.52 -4.88 14.56
N VAL A 135 -12.19 -4.45 13.35
CA VAL A 135 -11.13 -3.45 13.09
C VAL A 135 -11.57 -2.05 13.53
N VAL A 136 -12.87 -1.74 13.42
CA VAL A 136 -13.48 -0.49 13.88
C VAL A 136 -14.04 -0.68 15.29
N LYS A 137 -13.17 -0.76 16.28
CA LYS A 137 -13.57 -0.62 17.69
C LYS A 137 -13.35 0.84 18.09
N PRO A 138 -14.41 1.68 18.08
CA PRO A 138 -14.28 3.08 18.48
C PRO A 138 -13.99 3.13 19.99
N GLU A 139 -12.76 3.50 20.35
CA GLU A 139 -12.50 4.18 21.63
C GLU A 139 -13.21 5.54 21.58
N PRO A 140 -13.84 6.00 22.68
CA PRO A 140 -14.72 7.16 22.70
C PRO A 140 -14.05 8.49 22.34
N GLU A 141 -12.72 8.54 22.23
CA GLU A 141 -11.96 9.73 21.85
C GLU A 141 -11.34 9.67 20.44
N SER A 142 -11.43 8.53 19.76
CA SER A 142 -10.96 8.41 18.37
C SER A 142 -12.15 8.40 17.43
N ASP A 143 -12.03 9.00 16.24
CA ASP A 143 -13.07 9.07 15.20
C ASP A 143 -13.58 7.70 14.69
N GLY A 144 -13.26 6.59 15.36
CA GLY A 144 -13.64 5.22 15.00
C GLY A 144 -13.02 4.74 13.69
N THR A 145 -12.23 5.60 13.04
CA THR A 145 -11.56 5.32 11.78
C THR A 145 -10.10 4.95 12.02
N LEU A 146 -9.56 4.13 11.13
CA LEU A 146 -8.13 3.80 11.11
C LEU A 146 -7.27 5.07 11.03
N GLU A 147 -7.74 6.11 10.32
CA GLU A 147 -7.05 7.39 10.23
C GLU A 147 -6.91 8.06 11.61
N GLY A 148 -7.96 8.04 12.43
CA GLY A 148 -7.91 8.57 13.79
C GLY A 148 -6.85 7.88 14.64
N LEU A 149 -6.82 6.54 14.59
CA LEU A 149 -5.81 5.75 15.32
C LEU A 149 -4.38 6.03 14.84
N VAL A 150 -4.16 6.06 13.53
CA VAL A 150 -2.84 6.36 12.95
C VAL A 150 -2.38 7.77 13.32
N ARG A 151 -3.29 8.74 13.29
CA ARG A 151 -3.02 10.13 13.70
C ARG A 151 -2.65 10.23 15.17
N ASP A 152 -3.34 9.50 16.05
CA ASP A 152 -3.03 9.48 17.48
C ASP A 152 -1.68 8.82 17.76
N MET A 153 -1.29 7.82 16.97
CA MET A 153 0.04 7.22 17.07
C MET A 153 1.16 8.11 16.50
N LEU A 154 0.90 8.85 15.42
CA LEU A 154 1.91 9.71 14.78
C LEU A 154 2.09 11.05 15.51
N ARG A 155 1.06 11.55 16.18
CA ARG A 155 1.10 12.83 16.92
C ARG A 155 2.27 12.93 17.90
N PRO A 156 2.54 11.97 18.81
CA PRO A 156 3.66 12.08 19.75
C PRO A 156 5.03 12.06 19.05
N MET A 157 5.19 11.27 17.99
CA MET A 157 6.46 11.22 17.26
C MET A 157 6.76 12.51 16.50
N LEU A 158 5.73 13.10 15.87
CA LEU A 158 5.86 14.37 15.18
C LEU A 158 6.07 15.53 16.16
N SER A 159 5.41 15.52 17.33
CA SER A 159 5.61 16.54 18.36
C SER A 159 7.04 16.54 18.87
N GLU A 160 7.55 15.38 19.28
CA GLU A 160 8.93 15.24 19.77
C GLU A 160 9.95 15.67 18.72
N TRP A 161 9.72 15.30 17.46
CA TRP A 161 10.59 15.74 16.38
C TRP A 161 10.55 17.26 16.18
N LEU A 162 9.36 17.87 16.21
CA LEU A 162 9.22 19.32 16.10
C LEU A 162 9.89 20.03 17.28
N ASP A 163 9.74 19.54 18.51
CA ASP A 163 10.37 20.13 19.69
C ASP A 163 11.90 20.12 19.58
N GLN A 164 12.49 19.06 19.02
CA GLN A 164 13.93 18.95 18.82
C GLN A 164 14.47 19.76 17.63
N ASN A 165 13.71 19.87 16.53
CA ASN A 165 14.24 20.36 15.25
C ASN A 165 13.77 21.77 14.88
N LEU A 166 12.61 22.21 15.38
CA LEU A 166 12.02 23.50 15.06
C LEU A 166 12.88 24.70 15.53
N PRO A 167 13.48 24.70 16.74
CA PRO A 167 14.31 25.83 17.18
C PRO A 167 15.45 26.14 16.20
N ARG A 168 16.17 25.10 15.75
CA ARG A 168 17.27 25.23 14.80
C ARG A 168 16.80 25.78 13.45
N LEU A 169 15.65 25.32 12.96
CA LEU A 169 15.07 25.79 11.69
C LEU A 169 14.71 27.28 11.77
N VAL A 170 14.09 27.70 12.86
CA VAL A 170 13.68 29.09 13.08
C VAL A 170 14.91 29.99 13.19
N GLU A 171 15.94 29.60 13.94
CA GLU A 171 17.19 30.37 14.04
C GLU A 171 17.83 30.62 12.67
N GLN A 172 17.89 29.60 11.81
CA GLN A 172 18.42 29.75 10.45
C GLN A 172 17.56 30.68 9.58
N MET A 173 16.23 30.61 9.71
CA MET A 173 15.33 31.47 8.96
C MET A 173 15.42 32.93 9.43
N VAL A 174 15.51 33.16 10.74
CA VAL A 174 15.71 34.49 11.33
C VAL A 174 17.07 35.06 10.97
N ALA A 175 18.15 34.26 11.07
CA ALA A 175 19.49 34.70 10.67
C ALA A 175 19.53 35.12 9.20
N ARG A 176 18.84 34.38 8.32
CA ARG A 176 18.68 34.74 6.90
C ARG A 176 17.92 36.05 6.72
N GLU A 177 16.83 36.26 7.46
CA GLU A 177 16.03 37.49 7.34
C GLU A 177 16.78 38.72 7.88
N ILE A 178 17.52 38.57 8.98
CA ILE A 178 18.38 39.64 9.51
C ILE A 178 19.47 39.99 8.48
N ALA A 179 20.18 38.99 7.95
CA ALA A 179 21.23 39.21 6.94
C ALA A 179 20.69 39.93 5.69
N LYS A 180 19.45 39.62 5.28
CA LYS A 180 18.79 40.29 4.16
C LYS A 180 18.45 41.75 4.47
N ILE A 181 17.92 42.05 5.66
CA ILE A 181 17.59 43.43 6.07
C ILE A 181 18.85 44.27 6.23
N THR A 182 19.92 43.71 6.80
CA THR A 182 21.19 44.42 6.99
C THR A 182 21.91 44.68 5.67
N SER A 183 21.88 43.71 4.74
CA SER A 183 22.42 43.89 3.38
C SER A 183 21.61 44.90 2.55
N ALA A 184 20.29 44.95 2.72
CA ALA A 184 19.43 45.91 2.01
C ALA A 184 19.52 47.35 2.54
N LYS A 185 20.16 47.58 3.70
CA LYS A 185 20.29 48.90 4.34
C LYS A 185 21.70 49.50 4.27
N GLY A 186 22.67 48.80 3.68
CA GLY A 186 23.99 49.33 3.32
C GLY A 186 24.07 49.66 1.85
#